data_AF-W4V8U9-F1
#
_entry.id   AF-W4V8U9-F1
#
_cell.length_a   1.000
_cell.length_b   1.000
_cell.length_c   1.000
_cell.angle_alpha   90.00
_cell.angle_beta   90.00
_cell.angle_gamma   90.00
#
_symmetry.space_group_name_H-M   'P 1'
#
loop_
_entity.id
_entity.type
_entity.pdbx_description
1 polymer ?
#
loop_
_entity_poly.entity_id
_entity_poly.type
_entity_poly.pdbx_seq_one_letter_code
_entity_poly.pdbx_strand_id
1 'polypeptide(L)' 'MRLVLLGAPGAGKGTQAVVISQKYNVPHISTGDMFRSNIKTVRNLVRKPRNILIKDYWCRTN' A
#
# COMPACT_ATOMS: atom_id res chain seq x y z
N MET A 1 -7.35 -13.30 14.17
CA MET A 1 -8.35 -13.14 13.09
C MET A 1 -7.63 -12.88 11.78
N ARG A 2 -8.08 -13.44 10.64
CA ARG A 2 -7.53 -13.16 9.31
C ARG A 2 -8.67 -12.67 8.41
N LEU A 3 -8.56 -11.44 7.92
CA LEU A 3 -9.58 -10.77 7.11
C LEU A 3 -8.93 -10.17 5.86
N VAL A 4 -9.56 -10.35 4.70
CA VAL A 4 -9.13 -9.76 3.43
C VAL A 4 -10.25 -8.88 2.88
N LEU A 5 -9.95 -7.60 2.65
CA LEU A 5 -10.91 -6.65 2.08
C LEU A 5 -10.67 -6.52 0.57
N LEU A 6 -11.63 -6.97 -0.24
CA LEU A 6 -11.60 -6.93 -1.70
C LEU A 6 -12.61 -5.93 -2.26
N GLY A 7 -12.34 -5.41 -3.45
CA GLY A 7 -13.22 -4.44 -4.14
C GLY A 7 -12.46 -3.44 -5.00
N ALA A 8 -13.20 -2.61 -5.73
CA ALA A 8 -12.65 -1.61 -6.66
C ALA A 8 -11.70 -0.60 -5.96
N PRO A 9 -10.75 0.01 -6.69
CA PRO A 9 -10.00 1.15 -6.18
C PRO A 9 -10.98 2.28 -5.82
N GLY A 10 -10.76 2.94 -4.68
CA GLY A 10 -11.67 3.98 -4.18
C GLY A 10 -12.89 3.48 -3.40
N ALA A 11 -13.15 2.17 -3.33
CA ALA A 11 -14.29 1.59 -2.59
C ALA A 11 -14.21 1.71 -1.04
N GLY A 12 -13.28 2.51 -0.50
CA GLY A 12 -13.18 2.75 0.95
C GLY A 12 -12.59 1.61 1.79
N LYS A 13 -12.01 0.58 1.17
CA LYS A 13 -11.45 -0.60 1.88
C LYS A 13 -10.42 -0.23 2.94
N GLY A 14 -9.49 0.69 2.62
CA GLY A 14 -8.48 1.15 3.57
C GLY A 14 -9.11 1.86 4.77
N THR A 15 -10.13 2.70 4.55
CA THR A 15 -10.88 3.37 5.61
C THR A 15 -11.53 2.36 6.55
N GLN A 16 -12.18 1.33 6.01
CA GLN A 16 -12.79 0.27 6.82
C GLN A 16 -11.73 -0.56 7.57
N ALA A 17 -10.60 -0.86 6.93
CA ALA A 17 -9.51 -1.61 7.55
C ALA A 17 -8.94 -0.93 8.80
N VAL A 18 -8.83 0.40 8.78
CA VAL A 18 -8.38 1.20 9.93
C VAL A 18 -9.37 1.09 11.09
N VAL A 19 -10.67 1.20 10.81
CA VAL A 19 -11.72 1.07 11.84
C VAL A 19 -11.72 -0.34 12.46
N ILE A 20 -11.59 -1.38 11.64
CA ILE A 20 -11.51 -2.78 12.11
C ILE A 20 -10.25 -3.00 12.96
N SER A 21 -9.11 -2.47 12.50
CA SER A 21 -7.84 -2.56 13.22
C SER A 21 -7.94 -1.95 14.62
N GLN A 22 -8.50 -0.75 14.73
CA GLN A 22 -8.70 -0.06 16.01
C GLN A 22 -9.69 -0.80 16.91
N LYS A 23 -10.83 -1.23 16.36
CA LYS A 23 -11.89 -1.87 17.15
C LYS A 23 -11.47 -3.23 17.72
N TYR A 24 -10.72 -4.01 16.97
CA TYR A 24 -10.34 -5.38 17.36
C TYR A 24 -8.87 -5.52 17.77
N ASN A 25 -8.14 -4.40 17.84
CA ASN A 25 -6.70 -4.37 18.11
C ASN A 25 -5.91 -5.36 17.23
N VAL A 26 -6.27 -5.43 15.94
CA VAL A 26 -5.62 -6.30 14.96
C VAL A 26 -4.75 -5.49 14.02
N PRO A 27 -3.57 -5.98 13.61
CA PRO A 27 -2.68 -5.24 12.73
C PRO A 27 -3.32 -5.05 11.34
N HIS A 28 -3.30 -3.81 10.84
CA HIS A 28 -3.69 -3.48 9.47
C HIS A 28 -2.48 -3.59 8.54
N ILE A 29 -2.56 -4.47 7.54
CA ILE A 29 -1.53 -4.66 6.51
C ILE A 29 -2.15 -4.28 5.16
N SER A 30 -1.60 -3.23 4.53
CA SER A 30 -2.08 -2.69 3.25
C SER A 30 -0.92 -2.59 2.27
N THR A 31 -0.96 -3.42 1.21
CA THR A 31 0.02 -3.35 0.11
C THR A 31 0.04 -1.96 -0.51
N GLY A 32 -1.14 -1.32 -0.67
CA GLY A 32 -1.24 0.04 -1.20
C GLY A 32 -0.51 1.08 -0.35
N ASP A 33 -0.53 0.96 0.98
CA ASP A 33 0.17 1.91 1.85
C ASP A 33 1.67 1.67 1.85
N MET A 34 2.13 0.41 1.80
CA MET A 34 3.54 0.07 1.61
C MET A 34 4.10 0.59 0.29
N PHE A 35 3.33 0.50 -0.80
CA PHE A 35 3.74 1.09 -2.08
C PHE A 35 3.85 2.61 -1.99
N ARG A 36 2.88 3.28 -1.37
CA ARG A 36 2.89 4.75 -1.20
C ARG A 36 4.02 5.23 -0.30
N SER A 37 4.34 4.51 0.79
CA SER A 37 5.48 4.84 1.64
C SER A 37 6.79 4.71 0.88
N ASN A 38 6.97 3.63 0.13
CA ASN A 38 8.18 3.39 -0.64
C ASN A 38 8.37 4.45 -1.72
N ILE A 39 7.31 4.85 -2.41
CA ILE A 39 7.37 5.94 -3.42
C ILE A 39 7.78 7.28 -2.77
N LYS A 40 7.25 7.60 -1.58
CA LYS A 40 7.65 8.82 -0.85
C LYS A 40 9.13 8.77 -0.45
N THR A 41 9.60 7.63 0.06
CA THR A 41 11.01 7.44 0.45
C THR A 41 11.95 7.53 -0.75
N VAL A 42 11.61 6.91 -1.88
CA VAL A 42 12.42 6.98 -3.11
C VAL A 42 12.47 8.41 -3.67
N ARG A 43 11.39 9.20 -3.53
CA ARG A 43 11.37 10.62 -3.93
C ARG A 43 12.38 11.47 -3.15
N ASN A 44 12.65 11.14 -1.89
CA ASN A 44 13.66 11.83 -1.09
C ASN A 44 15.09 11.46 -1.49
N LEU A 45 15.27 10.36 -2.23
CA LEU A 45 16.59 9.85 -2.65
C LEU A 45 16.90 10.13 -4.13
N VAL A 46 15.90 10.23 -5.03
CA VAL A 46 16.17 10.36 -6.48
C VAL A 46 15.08 11.16 -7.22
N ARG A 47 15.47 12.18 -8.00
CA ARG A 47 14.62 12.89 -8.99
C ARG A 47 14.41 12.06 -10.27
N LYS A 48 13.89 10.82 -10.17
CA LYS A 48 13.57 10.00 -11.36
C LYS A 48 12.07 10.03 -11.70
N PRO A 49 11.71 9.96 -12.99
CA PRO A 49 10.32 10.04 -13.44
C PRO A 49 9.50 8.84 -12.93
N ARG A 50 8.28 9.15 -12.50
CA ARG A 50 7.33 8.27 -11.78
C ARG A 50 7.01 6.95 -12.50
N ASN A 51 7.08 6.94 -13.83
CA ASN A 51 6.67 5.82 -14.67
C ASN A 51 7.71 4.68 -14.76
N ILE A 52 8.98 4.96 -14.46
CA ILE A 52 10.05 3.94 -14.51
C ILE A 52 10.09 3.11 -13.23
N LEU A 53 9.74 3.69 -12.08
CA LEU A 53 9.85 3.02 -10.78
C LEU A 53 8.83 1.88 -10.58
N ILE A 54 7.62 2.02 -11.13
CA ILE A 54 6.55 1.03 -10.89
C ILE A 54 6.85 -0.28 -11.63
N LYS A 55 7.43 -0.21 -12.83
CA LYS A 55 7.68 -1.37 -13.68
C LYS A 55 8.90 -2.19 -13.20
N ASP A 56 9.97 -1.50 -12.80
CA ASP A 56 11.24 -2.16 -12.43
C ASP A 56 11.21 -2.79 -11.03
N TYR A 57 10.48 -2.21 -10.08
CA TYR A 57 10.38 -2.78 -8.72
C TYR A 57 9.50 -4.03 -8.67
N TRP A 58 8.40 -4.07 -9.42
CA TRP A 58 7.50 -5.23 -9.40
C TRP A 58 8.10 -6.44 -10.13
N CYS A 59 8.88 -6.20 -11.20
CA CYS A 59 9.61 -7.26 -11.91
C CYS A 59 10.85 -7.79 -11.17
N ARG A 60 11.45 -7.03 -10.24
CA ARG A 60 12.68 -7.46 -9.52
C ARG A 60 12.43 -8.33 -8.28
N THR A 61 11.18 -8.50 -7.87
CA THR A 61 10.80 -9.33 -6.72
C THR A 61 10.17 -10.67 -7.09
N ASN A 62 10.27 -11.07 -8.36
CA ASN A 62 10.03 -12.44 -8.82
C ASN A 62 11.32 -13.05 -9.35
#